data_AF-A0A8H6TA98-F1
#
_entry.id   AF-A0A8H6TA98-F1
#
_cell.length_a   1.000
_cell.length_b   1.000
_cell.length_c   1.000
_cell.angle_alpha   90.00
_cell.angle_beta   90.00
_cell.angle_gamma   90.00
#
_symmetry.space_group_name_H-M   'P 1'
#
loop_
_entity.id
_entity.type
_entity.pdbx_description
1 polymer ?
#
loop_
_entity_poly.entity_id
_entity_poly.type
_entity_poly.pdbx_seq_one_letter_code
_entity_poly.pdbx_strand_id
1 'polypeptide(L)'
;MASDLDLDALLRTNDSHQLRERVSALVSDLLAHADDPSGNQLSHEQRTKLIEDLPRLTESQIHDAGHDESLCAICFTPFGALLAEEETALAMDSPAYPIDELGVTKLGASWQCGHFFCRKDISKWIRSGHASCPMCRRSLAEASDGQPASNRSEEDTALLEQIQTFMQQMHSSGSVAYVDHDGEFRGFGDALYVPAGGYNDEDRSEFSGMYS
;
A
#
# COMPACT_ATOMS: atom_id res chain seq x y z
N MET A 1 9.27 -16.61 -43.86
CA MET A 1 8.71 -17.99 -43.78
C MET A 1 8.33 -18.20 -42.34
N ALA A 2 7.02 -18.37 -42.13
CA ALA A 2 6.37 -18.36 -40.84
C ALA A 2 6.86 -19.54 -39.97
N SER A 3 7.24 -19.23 -38.73
CA SER A 3 7.28 -20.20 -37.64
C SER A 3 6.01 -19.97 -36.84
N ASP A 4 4.94 -20.64 -37.25
CA ASP A 4 3.73 -20.83 -36.47
C ASP A 4 4.12 -21.50 -35.15
N LEU A 5 4.12 -20.70 -34.08
CA LEU A 5 4.18 -21.20 -32.72
C LEU A 5 2.78 -21.73 -32.39
N ASP A 6 2.68 -23.05 -32.42
CA ASP A 6 1.46 -23.83 -32.21
C ASP A 6 0.89 -23.57 -30.79
N LEU A 7 0.03 -22.55 -30.71
CA LEU A 7 -0.71 -22.13 -29.51
C LEU A 7 -1.60 -23.28 -28.96
N ASP A 8 -1.91 -24.26 -29.81
CA ASP A 8 -2.72 -25.44 -29.55
C ASP A 8 -1.93 -26.59 -28.90
N ALA A 9 -0.60 -26.52 -28.93
CA ALA A 9 0.29 -27.42 -28.19
C ALA A 9 0.47 -26.98 -26.71
N LEU A 10 0.26 -25.69 -26.42
CA LEU A 10 0.39 -25.12 -25.07
C LEU A 10 -0.86 -25.33 -24.19
N LEU A 11 -2.02 -25.63 -24.79
CA LEU A 11 -3.27 -25.90 -24.07
C LEU A 11 -3.48 -27.40 -23.76
N ARG A 12 -2.53 -28.27 -24.16
CA ARG A 12 -2.67 -29.74 -24.07
C ARG A 12 -1.84 -30.43 -22.99
N THR A 13 -1.10 -29.70 -22.16
CA THR A 13 -0.42 -30.30 -21.00
C THR A 13 -1.33 -30.25 -19.78
N ASN A 14 -2.10 -31.32 -19.59
CA ASN A 14 -2.93 -31.55 -18.41
C ASN A 14 -2.08 -32.03 -17.20
N ASP A 15 -0.87 -31.49 -17.03
CA ASP A 15 -0.04 -31.76 -15.86
C ASP A 15 -0.28 -30.63 -14.86
N SER A 16 -1.22 -30.88 -13.96
CA SER A 16 -1.55 -30.01 -12.82
C SER A 16 -0.32 -29.59 -12.02
N HIS A 17 0.73 -30.43 -12.01
CA HIS A 17 2.02 -30.11 -11.40
C HIS A 17 2.75 -28.98 -12.13
N GLN A 18 2.85 -29.04 -13.45
CA GLN A 18 3.55 -28.03 -14.26
C GLN A 18 2.78 -26.70 -14.28
N LEU A 19 1.45 -26.76 -14.21
CA LEU A 19 0.58 -25.60 -14.09
C LEU A 19 0.73 -24.95 -12.69
N ARG A 20 0.78 -25.75 -11.62
CA ARG A 20 1.04 -25.27 -10.25
C ARG A 20 2.41 -24.64 -10.10
N GLU A 21 3.44 -25.22 -10.71
CA GLU A 21 4.80 -24.70 -10.67
C GLU A 21 4.90 -23.34 -11.40
N ARG A 22 4.21 -23.20 -12.54
CA ARG A 22 4.13 -21.93 -13.27
C ARG A 22 3.29 -20.88 -12.54
N VAL A 23 2.19 -21.26 -11.90
CA VAL A 23 1.39 -20.35 -11.06
C VAL A 23 2.18 -19.93 -9.83
N SER A 24 2.88 -20.86 -9.17
CA SER A 24 3.76 -20.56 -8.03
C SER A 24 4.90 -19.63 -8.41
N ALA A 25 5.52 -19.83 -9.58
CA ALA A 25 6.54 -18.95 -10.11
C ALA A 25 5.98 -17.55 -10.42
N LEU A 26 4.80 -17.46 -11.06
CA LEU A 26 4.13 -16.18 -11.32
C LEU A 26 3.70 -15.47 -10.05
N VAL A 27 3.19 -16.19 -9.04
CA VAL A 27 2.78 -15.64 -7.75
C VAL A 27 4.00 -15.19 -6.94
N SER A 28 5.10 -15.95 -6.97
CA SER A 28 6.36 -15.56 -6.32
C SER A 28 6.99 -14.35 -7.00
N ASP A 29 6.91 -14.27 -8.33
CA ASP A 29 7.33 -13.10 -9.09
C ASP A 29 6.43 -11.90 -8.77
N LEU A 30 5.10 -12.08 -8.74
CA LEU A 30 4.15 -11.04 -8.30
C LEU A 30 4.41 -10.58 -6.86
N LEU A 31 4.73 -11.48 -5.93
CA LEU A 31 5.03 -11.19 -4.53
C LEU A 31 6.39 -10.50 -4.37
N ALA A 32 7.39 -10.88 -5.18
CA ALA A 32 8.66 -10.16 -5.26
C ALA A 32 8.51 -8.75 -5.85
N HIS A 33 7.45 -8.52 -6.61
CA HIS A 33 7.05 -7.21 -7.16
C HIS A 33 5.88 -6.57 -6.36
N ALA A 34 5.47 -7.16 -5.23
CA ALA A 34 4.38 -6.66 -4.40
C ALA A 34 4.83 -5.58 -3.40
N ASP A 35 6.12 -5.28 -3.33
CA ASP A 35 6.62 -4.00 -2.84
C ASP A 35 6.26 -2.89 -3.87
N ASP A 36 4.98 -2.51 -3.87
CA ASP A 36 4.34 -1.43 -4.64
C ASP A 36 4.31 -1.60 -6.19
N PRO A 37 3.18 -2.01 -6.81
CA PRO A 37 3.02 -2.04 -8.26
C PRO A 37 2.84 -0.64 -8.89
N SER A 38 3.07 0.43 -8.12
CA SER A 38 3.20 1.77 -8.68
C SER A 38 4.67 1.97 -9.06
N GLY A 39 4.97 2.04 -10.36
CA GLY A 39 6.26 2.51 -10.89
C GLY A 39 6.56 3.99 -10.58
N ASN A 40 6.34 4.41 -9.34
CA ASN A 40 6.41 5.77 -8.83
C ASN A 40 7.50 5.90 -7.77
N GLN A 41 8.57 5.09 -7.81
CA GLN A 41 9.69 5.32 -6.90
C GLN A 41 10.34 6.67 -7.25
N LEU A 42 10.25 7.63 -6.32
CA LEU A 42 10.87 8.93 -6.47
C LEU A 42 12.39 8.75 -6.55
N SER A 43 13.03 9.37 -7.55
CA SER A 43 14.49 9.43 -7.61
C SER A 43 15.04 10.07 -6.33
N HIS A 44 16.30 9.77 -5.98
CA HIS A 44 16.93 10.38 -4.81
C HIS A 44 16.88 11.92 -4.85
N GLU A 45 17.14 12.49 -6.03
CA GLU A 45 17.07 13.95 -6.25
C GLU A 45 15.65 14.50 -6.08
N GLN A 46 14.64 13.80 -6.62
CA GLN A 46 13.24 14.19 -6.44
C GLN A 46 12.80 14.13 -4.97
N ARG A 47 13.25 13.13 -4.21
CA ARG A 47 12.96 13.02 -2.77
C ARG A 47 13.54 14.19 -1.98
N THR A 48 14.81 14.52 -2.22
CA THR A 48 15.47 15.65 -1.55
C THR A 48 14.75 16.95 -1.86
N LYS A 49 14.48 17.23 -3.13
CA LYS A 49 13.76 18.44 -3.54
C LYS A 49 12.38 18.54 -2.90
N LEU A 50 11.62 17.43 -2.89
CA LEU A 50 10.30 17.40 -2.28
C LEU A 50 10.35 17.72 -0.78
N ILE A 51 11.37 17.26 -0.06
CA ILE A 51 11.55 17.53 1.38
C ILE A 51 11.93 18.99 1.62
N GLU A 52 12.80 19.55 0.78
CA GLU A 52 13.20 20.96 0.86
C GLU A 52 12.01 21.90 0.58
N ASP A 53 11.13 21.54 -0.36
CA ASP A 53 9.95 22.31 -0.76
C ASP A 53 8.78 22.23 0.25
N LEU A 54 8.88 21.40 1.30
CA LEU A 54 7.83 21.32 2.32
C LEU A 54 7.70 22.66 3.06
N PRO A 55 6.52 23.30 3.14
CA PRO A 55 6.37 24.52 3.92
C PRO A 55 6.48 24.22 5.42
N ARG A 56 7.05 25.15 6.19
CA ARG A 56 6.98 25.14 7.66
C ARG A 56 5.80 25.98 8.08
N LEU A 57 4.87 25.39 8.84
CA LEU A 57 3.64 26.05 9.25
C LEU A 57 3.78 26.65 10.64
N THR A 58 3.25 27.86 10.82
CA THR A 58 3.10 28.49 12.14
C THR A 58 1.79 28.08 12.80
N GLU A 59 1.71 28.29 14.12
CA GLU A 59 0.48 28.06 14.89
C GLU A 59 -0.73 28.77 14.29
N SER A 60 -0.57 30.04 13.90
CA SER A 60 -1.62 30.83 13.25
C SER A 60 -2.14 30.20 11.96
N GLN A 61 -1.26 29.62 11.13
CA GLN A 61 -1.66 28.99 9.87
C GLN A 61 -2.43 27.68 10.09
N ILE A 62 -2.13 26.99 11.19
CA ILE A 62 -2.84 25.77 11.59
C ILE A 62 -4.21 26.13 12.16
N HIS A 63 -4.28 27.20 12.95
CA HIS A 63 -5.53 27.75 13.46
C HIS A 63 -6.47 28.22 12.34
N ASP A 64 -5.94 29.01 11.40
CA ASP A 64 -6.69 29.51 10.24
C ASP A 64 -7.20 28.36 9.35
N ALA A 65 -6.49 27.23 9.34
CA ALA A 65 -6.91 26.01 8.64
C ALA A 65 -7.91 25.14 9.44
N GLY A 66 -8.24 25.52 10.68
CA GLY A 66 -9.16 24.78 11.55
C GLY A 66 -8.58 23.50 12.13
N HIS A 67 -7.26 23.41 12.26
CA HIS A 67 -6.53 22.20 12.68
C HIS A 67 -5.91 22.31 14.09
N ASP A 68 -6.49 23.10 14.99
CA ASP A 68 -5.96 23.36 16.34
C ASP A 68 -5.73 22.08 17.18
N GLU A 69 -6.73 21.21 17.22
CA GLU A 69 -6.70 19.96 17.98
C GLU A 69 -6.34 18.74 17.11
N SER A 70 -5.90 18.98 15.88
CA SER A 70 -5.54 17.90 14.95
C SER A 70 -4.20 17.25 15.32
N LEU A 71 -4.08 15.98 14.98
CA LEU A 71 -2.89 15.15 15.25
C LEU A 71 -2.17 14.81 13.95
N CYS A 72 -0.86 14.61 14.04
CA CYS A 72 -0.12 13.99 12.95
C CYS A 72 -0.59 12.53 12.75
N ALA A 73 -1.01 12.16 11.55
CA ALA A 73 -1.51 10.80 11.28
C ALA A 73 -0.43 9.71 11.29
N ILE A 74 0.85 10.07 11.45
CA ILE A 74 1.98 9.13 11.47
C ILE A 74 2.44 8.86 12.91
N CYS A 75 2.74 9.91 13.69
CA CYS A 75 3.16 9.76 15.09
C CYS A 75 2.07 9.95 16.14
N PHE A 76 0.86 10.38 15.74
CA PHE A 76 -0.26 10.69 16.63
C PHE A 76 0.01 11.80 17.65
N THR A 77 1.06 12.60 17.46
CA THR A 77 1.35 13.77 18.29
C THR A 77 0.47 14.96 17.86
N PRO A 78 -0.12 15.72 18.80
CA PRO A 78 -0.86 16.95 18.50
C PRO A 78 0.03 18.00 17.84
N PHE A 79 -0.53 18.76 16.89
CA PHE A 79 0.23 19.82 16.21
C PHE A 79 0.75 20.89 17.19
N GLY A 80 -0.03 21.28 18.20
CA GLY A 80 0.44 22.21 19.24
C GLY A 80 1.67 21.70 20.01
N ALA A 81 1.77 20.39 20.28
CA ALA A 81 2.93 19.82 20.96
C ALA A 81 4.18 19.82 20.06
N LEU A 82 4.01 19.57 18.76
CA LEU A 82 5.11 19.60 17.78
C LEU A 82 5.66 21.02 17.58
N LEU A 83 4.79 22.04 17.60
CA LEU A 83 5.21 23.44 17.56
C LEU A 83 5.94 23.85 18.84
N ALA A 84 5.45 23.44 20.00
CA ALA A 84 6.14 23.69 21.27
C ALA A 84 7.53 23.00 21.33
N GLU A 85 7.65 21.78 20.77
CA GLU A 85 8.94 21.10 20.63
C GLU A 85 9.90 21.90 19.72
N GLU A 86 9.40 22.44 18.61
CA GLU A 86 10.18 23.29 17.72
C GLU A 86 10.66 24.57 18.43
N GLU A 87 9.77 25.28 19.12
CA GLU A 87 10.10 26.51 19.85
C GLU A 87 11.14 26.26 20.95
N THR A 88 10.97 25.18 21.72
CA THR A 88 11.91 24.82 22.79
C THR A 88 13.27 24.38 22.23
N ALA A 89 13.29 23.66 21.12
CA ALA A 89 14.53 23.28 20.45
C ALA A 89 15.29 24.50 19.91
N LEU A 90 14.57 25.46 19.31
CA LEU A 90 15.13 26.72 18.83
C LEU A 90 15.64 27.59 19.98
N ALA A 91 14.92 27.66 21.10
CA ALA A 91 15.33 28.46 22.26
C ALA A 91 16.56 27.88 22.99
N MET A 92 16.73 26.56 22.95
CA MET A 92 17.79 25.85 23.67
C MET A 92 18.99 25.47 22.79
N ASP A 93 18.99 25.83 21.49
CA ASP A 93 19.99 25.42 20.50
C ASP A 93 20.31 23.92 20.61
N SER A 94 19.28 23.10 20.86
CA SER A 94 19.47 21.70 21.22
C SER A 94 19.95 20.88 20.00
N PRO A 95 21.08 20.16 20.08
CA PRO A 95 21.61 19.37 18.96
C PRO A 95 20.88 18.04 18.76
N ALA A 96 19.80 17.75 19.50
CA ALA A 96 19.13 16.45 19.46
C ALA A 96 18.49 16.14 18.10
N TYR A 97 18.00 17.15 17.39
CA TYR A 97 17.42 17.01 16.05
C TYR A 97 17.78 18.21 15.17
N PRO A 98 18.00 18.00 13.86
CA PRO A 98 18.18 19.12 12.94
C PRO A 98 16.90 19.96 12.91
N ILE A 99 17.06 21.28 12.99
CA ILE A 99 15.95 22.24 13.03
C ILE A 99 15.01 22.04 11.85
N ASP A 100 15.54 21.61 10.69
CA ASP A 100 14.79 21.34 9.46
C ASP A 100 13.73 20.23 9.59
N GLU A 101 13.87 19.32 10.55
CA GLU A 101 12.92 18.21 10.74
C GLU A 101 11.83 18.52 11.79
N LEU A 102 11.94 19.65 12.50
CA LEU A 102 10.99 20.05 13.53
C LEU A 102 9.79 20.80 12.95
N GLY A 103 8.70 20.80 13.72
CA GLY A 103 7.47 21.51 13.39
C GLY A 103 6.48 20.74 12.54
N VAL A 104 5.53 21.49 11.97
CA VAL A 104 4.40 20.97 11.21
C VAL A 104 4.50 21.44 9.76
N THR A 105 4.06 20.59 8.83
CA THR A 105 4.01 20.89 7.40
C THR A 105 2.70 20.43 6.79
N LYS A 106 2.42 20.96 5.60
CA LYS A 106 1.28 20.58 4.75
C LYS A 106 1.78 20.26 3.36
N LEU A 107 1.21 19.21 2.76
CA LEU A 107 1.39 18.88 1.35
C LEU A 107 0.63 19.88 0.47
N GLY A 108 1.16 21.09 0.32
CA GLY A 108 0.47 22.26 -0.23
C GLY A 108 0.70 22.56 -1.71
N ALA A 109 1.47 21.77 -2.45
CA ALA A 109 1.64 21.99 -3.88
C ALA A 109 0.31 21.77 -4.65
N SER A 110 0.19 22.33 -5.85
CA SER A 110 -1.06 22.31 -6.64
C SER A 110 -1.57 20.90 -6.96
N TRP A 111 -0.66 19.93 -7.15
CA TRP A 111 -1.00 18.52 -7.40
C TRP A 111 -1.14 17.70 -6.11
N GLN A 112 -0.74 18.23 -4.96
CA GLN A 112 -0.74 17.54 -3.68
C GLN A 112 -2.11 17.62 -3.00
N CYS A 113 -2.31 16.76 -2.00
CA CYS A 113 -3.61 16.56 -1.35
C CYS A 113 -3.95 17.55 -0.23
N GLY A 114 -3.00 18.35 0.26
CA GLY A 114 -3.25 19.31 1.34
C GLY A 114 -3.28 18.73 2.75
N HIS A 115 -2.83 17.49 2.96
CA HIS A 115 -2.79 16.88 4.30
C HIS A 115 -1.62 17.39 5.15
N PHE A 116 -1.84 17.42 6.46
CA PHE A 116 -0.91 17.95 7.47
C PHE A 116 -0.19 16.82 8.21
N PHE A 117 1.11 17.02 8.48
CA PHE A 117 1.96 16.07 9.17
C PHE A 117 3.06 16.80 9.96
N CYS A 118 3.71 16.12 10.90
CA CYS A 118 4.98 16.62 11.43
C CYS A 118 6.06 16.51 10.34
N ARG A 119 7.00 17.46 10.28
CA ARG A 119 8.06 17.47 9.27
C ARG A 119 8.93 16.22 9.34
N LYS A 120 9.29 15.78 10.55
CA LYS A 120 10.13 14.61 10.79
C LYS A 120 9.61 13.35 10.09
N ASP A 121 8.36 13.00 10.33
CA ASP A 121 7.81 11.73 9.85
C ASP A 121 7.50 11.76 8.36
N ILE A 122 6.95 12.86 7.83
CA ILE A 122 6.70 12.93 6.38
C ILE A 122 8.01 12.95 5.59
N SER A 123 9.05 13.61 6.13
CA SER A 123 10.39 13.60 5.50
C SER A 123 11.03 12.22 5.59
N LYS A 124 10.82 11.47 6.67
CA LYS A 124 11.28 10.08 6.77
C LYS A 124 10.52 9.19 5.78
N TRP A 125 9.21 9.35 5.68
CA TRP A 125 8.36 8.62 4.73
C TRP A 125 8.82 8.81 3.29
N ILE A 126 9.05 10.06 2.88
CA ILE A 126 9.57 10.39 1.54
C ILE A 126 10.98 9.80 1.36
N ARG A 127 11.87 9.93 2.35
CA ARG A 127 13.22 9.35 2.31
C ARG A 127 13.21 7.84 2.17
N SER A 128 12.24 7.14 2.75
CA SER A 128 12.09 5.69 2.61
C SER A 128 11.74 5.24 1.19
N GLY A 129 11.39 6.17 0.29
CA GLY A 129 11.06 5.85 -1.11
C GLY A 129 9.56 5.86 -1.39
N HIS A 130 8.72 6.14 -0.39
CA HIS A 130 7.29 6.21 -0.58
C HIS A 130 6.90 7.51 -1.29
N ALA A 131 6.26 7.36 -2.44
CA ALA A 131 5.85 8.47 -3.29
C ALA A 131 4.36 8.82 -3.16
N SER A 132 3.69 8.32 -2.13
CA SER A 132 2.26 8.52 -1.90
C SER A 132 2.00 9.11 -0.53
N CYS A 133 0.94 9.91 -0.42
CA CYS A 133 0.50 10.49 0.84
C CYS A 133 0.01 9.37 1.80
N PRO A 134 0.48 9.32 3.07
CA PRO A 134 0.04 8.31 4.04
C PRO A 134 -1.47 8.28 4.29
N MET A 135 -2.15 9.44 4.18
CA MET A 135 -3.59 9.55 4.47
C MET A 135 -4.49 9.18 3.29
N CYS A 136 -4.12 9.56 2.06
CA CYS A 136 -5.01 9.46 0.90
C CYS A 136 -4.40 8.77 -0.32
N ARG A 137 -3.16 8.30 -0.20
CA ARG A 137 -2.39 7.61 -1.24
C ARG A 137 -2.18 8.39 -2.54
N ARG A 138 -2.49 9.70 -2.55
CA ARG A 138 -2.19 10.59 -3.69
C ARG A 138 -0.69 10.68 -3.92
N SER A 139 -0.27 10.64 -5.18
CA SER A 139 1.14 10.81 -5.54
C SER A 139 1.69 12.15 -5.03
N LEU A 140 2.89 12.10 -4.46
CA LEU A 140 3.65 13.27 -4.05
C LEU A 140 4.48 13.83 -5.21
N ALA A 141 4.80 12.99 -6.20
CA ALA A 141 5.45 13.39 -7.44
C ALA A 141 4.48 14.24 -8.28
N GLU A 142 4.98 15.36 -8.82
CA GLU A 142 4.32 16.01 -9.94
C GLU A 142 4.35 15.02 -11.11
N ALA A 143 3.18 14.63 -11.60
CA ALA A 143 3.11 13.90 -12.85
C ALA A 143 3.59 14.89 -13.92
N SER A 144 4.84 14.75 -14.37
CA SER A 144 5.31 15.46 -15.54
C SER A 144 4.25 15.27 -16.63
N ASP A 145 3.73 16.38 -17.18
CA ASP A 145 2.69 16.46 -18.23
C ASP A 145 3.07 15.78 -19.57
N GLY A 146 3.97 14.79 -19.54
CA GLY A 146 4.49 14.03 -20.66
C GLY A 146 4.46 12.51 -20.47
N GLN A 147 3.82 11.97 -19.43
CA GLN A 147 3.40 10.57 -19.46
C GLN A 147 1.98 10.54 -20.02
N PRO A 148 1.76 10.06 -21.27
CA PRO A 148 0.41 9.78 -21.70
C PRO A 148 -0.19 8.86 -20.63
N ALA A 149 -1.35 9.26 -20.11
CA ALA A 149 -2.27 8.36 -19.42
C ALA A 149 -2.10 7.00 -20.08
N SER A 150 -1.71 5.99 -19.29
CA SER A 150 -1.47 4.62 -19.73
C SER A 150 -2.27 4.39 -21.00
N ASN A 151 -1.56 4.21 -22.12
CA ASN A 151 -2.18 3.87 -23.38
C ASN A 151 -2.80 2.49 -23.11
N ARG A 152 -3.97 2.47 -22.48
CA ARG A 152 -4.77 1.29 -22.17
C ARG A 152 -5.03 0.77 -23.55
N SER A 153 -4.21 -0.20 -23.95
CA SER A 153 -4.42 -0.87 -25.22
C SER A 153 -5.84 -1.42 -25.16
N GLU A 154 -6.49 -1.48 -26.32
CA GLU A 154 -7.81 -2.11 -26.41
C GLU A 154 -7.77 -3.55 -25.82
N GLU A 155 -6.59 -4.17 -25.83
CA GLU A 155 -6.25 -5.44 -25.19
C GLU A 155 -6.41 -5.43 -23.66
N ASP A 156 -5.99 -4.38 -22.95
CA ASP A 156 -6.14 -4.26 -21.48
C ASP A 156 -7.62 -4.14 -21.07
N THR A 157 -8.44 -3.51 -21.91
CA THR A 157 -9.88 -3.41 -21.66
C THR A 157 -10.60 -4.74 -21.87
N ALA A 158 -10.19 -5.50 -22.89
CA ALA A 158 -10.71 -6.85 -23.14
C ALA A 158 -10.33 -7.85 -22.03
N LEU A 159 -9.11 -7.73 -21.48
CA LEU A 159 -8.65 -8.58 -20.37
C LEU A 159 -9.45 -8.28 -19.09
N LEU A 160 -9.69 -7.00 -18.77
CA LEU A 160 -10.52 -6.61 -17.63
C LEU A 160 -11.97 -7.09 -17.77
N GLU A 161 -12.55 -7.02 -18.96
CA GLU A 161 -13.90 -7.51 -19.22
C GLU A 161 -13.99 -9.04 -19.10
N GLN A 162 -12.95 -9.77 -19.53
CA GLN A 162 -12.84 -11.22 -19.32
C GLN A 162 -12.70 -11.58 -17.83
N ILE A 163 -11.85 -10.88 -17.06
CA ILE A 163 -11.71 -11.09 -15.61
C ILE A 163 -13.05 -10.85 -14.90
N GLN A 164 -13.76 -9.79 -15.29
CA GLN A 164 -15.05 -9.44 -14.68
C GLN A 164 -16.13 -10.47 -15.01
N THR A 165 -16.17 -10.95 -16.26
CA THR A 165 -17.06 -12.04 -16.69
C THR A 165 -16.78 -13.34 -15.93
N PHE A 166 -15.49 -13.67 -15.73
CA PHE A 166 -15.08 -14.85 -14.97
C PHE A 166 -15.51 -14.77 -13.49
N MET A 167 -15.32 -13.61 -12.83
CA MET A 167 -15.78 -13.41 -11.46
C MET A 167 -17.30 -13.52 -11.33
N GLN A 168 -18.05 -13.01 -12.32
CA GLN A 168 -19.50 -13.08 -12.31
C GLN A 168 -20.01 -14.51 -12.52
N GLN A 169 -19.30 -15.30 -13.33
CA GLN A 169 -19.59 -16.72 -13.53
C GLN A 169 -19.32 -17.54 -12.25
N MET A 170 -18.22 -17.27 -11.54
CA MET A 170 -17.91 -17.86 -10.22
C MET A 170 -19.00 -17.55 -9.16
N HIS A 171 -19.53 -16.32 -9.15
CA HIS A 171 -20.62 -15.97 -8.24
C HIS A 171 -21.95 -16.66 -8.61
N SER A 172 -22.17 -16.96 -9.90
CA SER A 172 -23.39 -17.63 -10.36
C SER A 172 -23.40 -19.14 -10.08
N SER A 173 -22.23 -19.78 -9.97
CA SER A 173 -22.10 -21.21 -9.64
C SER A 173 -22.11 -21.51 -8.14
N GLY A 174 -22.17 -20.50 -7.27
CA GLY A 174 -22.18 -20.68 -5.81
C GLY A 174 -20.88 -21.28 -5.23
N SER A 175 -19.83 -21.35 -6.04
CA SER A 175 -18.57 -21.99 -5.70
C SER A 175 -17.63 -21.03 -4.97
N VAL A 176 -17.31 -21.33 -3.72
CA VAL A 176 -16.32 -20.59 -2.93
C VAL A 176 -14.98 -21.32 -2.97
N ALA A 177 -13.90 -20.54 -3.08
CA ALA A 177 -12.53 -21.06 -2.94
C ALA A 177 -12.25 -21.33 -1.46
N TYR A 178 -11.87 -22.57 -1.13
CA TYR A 178 -11.41 -22.91 0.21
C TYR A 178 -9.90 -22.72 0.30
N VAL A 179 -9.49 -21.89 1.24
CA VAL A 179 -8.10 -21.57 1.54
C VAL A 179 -7.89 -21.84 3.03
N ASP A 180 -6.80 -22.53 3.39
CA ASP A 180 -6.47 -22.76 4.80
C ASP A 180 -5.89 -21.51 5.48
N HIS A 181 -5.66 -21.60 6.80
CA HIS A 181 -5.12 -20.51 7.62
C HIS A 181 -3.68 -20.09 7.22
N ASP A 182 -2.94 -20.99 6.56
CA ASP A 182 -1.62 -20.79 5.96
C ASP A 182 -1.67 -20.25 4.51
N GLY A 183 -2.87 -20.03 3.95
CA GLY A 183 -3.05 -19.44 2.63
C GLY A 183 -2.97 -20.43 1.46
N GLU A 184 -2.89 -21.74 1.73
CA GLU A 184 -2.81 -22.76 0.68
C GLU A 184 -4.20 -23.07 0.08
N PHE A 185 -4.28 -23.02 -1.26
CA PHE A 185 -5.53 -23.24 -2.00
C PHE A 185 -5.88 -24.73 -2.09
N ARG A 186 -7.01 -25.11 -1.47
CA ARG A 186 -7.45 -26.52 -1.39
C ARG A 186 -8.48 -26.93 -2.44
N GLY A 187 -9.13 -25.97 -3.09
CA GLY A 187 -10.09 -26.23 -4.17
C GLY A 187 -11.32 -25.33 -4.13
N PHE A 188 -12.27 -25.60 -5.01
CA PHE A 188 -13.57 -24.94 -5.04
C PHE A 188 -14.64 -25.89 -4.51
N GLY A 189 -15.49 -25.41 -3.61
CA GLY A 189 -16.61 -26.17 -3.05
C GLY A 189 -17.88 -25.33 -2.99
N ASP A 190 -19.01 -25.99 -2.78
CA ASP A 190 -20.31 -25.34 -2.62
C ASP A 190 -20.39 -24.67 -1.23
N ALA A 191 -20.87 -23.42 -1.16
CA ALA A 191 -20.86 -22.60 0.06
C ALA A 191 -21.64 -23.19 1.24
N LEU A 192 -22.42 -24.26 1.01
CA LEU A 192 -23.21 -24.96 2.03
C LEU A 192 -22.48 -26.15 2.68
N TYR A 193 -21.26 -26.48 2.25
CA TYR A 193 -20.50 -27.61 2.79
C TYR A 193 -19.22 -27.16 3.49
N VAL A 194 -19.24 -27.13 4.82
CA VAL A 194 -18.03 -26.94 5.64
C VAL A 194 -17.45 -28.32 5.95
N PRO A 195 -16.28 -28.70 5.42
CA PRO A 195 -15.62 -29.92 5.85
C PRO A 195 -15.25 -29.79 7.33
N ALA A 196 -15.60 -30.80 8.13
CA ALA A 196 -15.22 -30.88 9.53
C ALA A 196 -13.69 -31.04 9.63
N GLY A 197 -12.98 -29.91 9.70
CA GLY A 197 -11.58 -29.87 10.11
C GLY A 197 -11.51 -30.29 11.58
N GLY A 198 -10.79 -31.38 11.85
CA GLY A 198 -10.58 -31.89 13.19
C GLY A 198 -9.85 -30.86 14.05
N TYR A 199 -10.61 -30.19 14.92
CA TYR A 199 -10.05 -29.42 16.01
C TYR A 199 -9.51 -30.42 17.05
N ASN A 200 -8.20 -30.44 17.23
CA ASN A 200 -7.61 -31.05 18.42
C ASN A 200 -8.09 -30.26 19.64
N ASP A 201 -8.86 -30.90 20.51
CA ASP A 201 -9.47 -30.36 21.74
C ASP A 201 -8.43 -30.08 22.85
N GLU A 202 -7.14 -30.33 22.59
CA GLU A 202 -6.09 -30.38 23.62
C GLU A 202 -5.69 -28.98 24.13
N ASP A 203 -5.71 -27.95 23.27
CA ASP A 203 -5.26 -26.59 23.63
C ASP A 203 -6.24 -25.84 24.55
N ARG A 204 -7.50 -26.29 24.63
CA ARG A 204 -8.53 -25.61 25.43
C ARG A 204 -8.43 -25.93 26.92
N SER A 205 -7.82 -27.06 27.27
CA SER A 205 -7.65 -27.51 28.66
C SER A 205 -6.55 -26.73 29.40
N GLU A 206 -5.51 -26.27 28.70
CA GLU A 206 -4.34 -25.65 29.33
C GLU A 206 -4.62 -24.24 29.87
N PHE A 207 -5.63 -23.55 29.33
CA PHE A 207 -5.97 -22.19 29.75
C PHE A 207 -6.99 -22.11 30.91
N SER A 208 -7.56 -23.24 31.36
CA SER A 208 -8.62 -23.23 32.39
C SER A 208 -8.12 -23.22 33.85
N GLY A 209 -6.80 -23.36 34.08
CA GLY A 209 -6.22 -23.50 35.41
C GLY A 209 -5.74 -22.21 36.10
N MET A 210 -5.79 -21.05 35.44
CA MET A 210 -5.14 -19.83 35.95
C MET A 210 -6.02 -18.92 36.82
N TYR A 211 -7.30 -19.26 36.98
CA TYR A 211 -8.26 -18.52 37.81
C TYR A 211 -9.03 -19.49 38.70
N SER A 212 -8.40 -19.98 39.76
CA SER A 212 -9.07 -20.59 40.92
C SER A 212 -8.34 -20.20 42.19
#